data_AF-A0A8U0M606-F1
#
_entry.id   AF-A0A8U0M606-F1
#
_cell.length_a   1.000
_cell.length_b   1.000
_cell.length_c   1.000
_cell.angle_alpha   90.00
_cell.angle_beta   90.00
_cell.angle_gamma   90.00
#
_symmetry.space_group_name_H-M   'P 1'
#
loop_
_entity.id
_entity.type
_entity.pdbx_description
1 polymer ?
#
loop_
_entity_poly.entity_id
_entity_poly.type
_entity_poly.pdbx_seq_one_letter_code
_entity_poly.pdbx_strand_id
1 'polypeptide(L)'
;MTGLLYAGIYTLQRHSNKPSNWIMNKYWLINQGGGWRFALHTDKSVRKMGHHADIPIKRHVKVKADRSPYDGDWVYWSSRMGKHPQISQRVAQLLKRQEGQCPHCKLFFKGEEIMEVDHITPRSRGGKDEYENLQLLHRHCHDTKTAQDQKAGRYV
;
A
#
# COMPACT_ATOMS: atom_id res chain seq x y z
N MET A 1 -22.87 20.64 0.71
CA MET A 1 -24.17 21.03 0.11
C MET A 1 -24.05 21.68 -1.28
N THR A 2 -22.84 21.95 -1.80
CA THR A 2 -22.64 22.65 -3.09
C THR A 2 -22.79 21.77 -4.34
N GLY A 3 -22.53 20.47 -4.26
CA GLY A 3 -22.57 19.57 -5.43
C GLY A 3 -23.98 19.26 -5.96
N LEU A 4 -25.00 19.23 -5.09
CA LEU A 4 -26.37 18.91 -5.48
C LEU A 4 -27.05 20.08 -6.22
N LEU A 5 -26.79 21.31 -5.78
CA LEU A 5 -27.31 22.52 -6.42
C LEU A 5 -26.70 22.74 -7.82
N TYR A 6 -25.40 22.50 -7.97
CA TYR A 6 -24.72 22.59 -9.27
C TYR A 6 -25.20 21.52 -10.26
N ALA A 7 -25.37 20.28 -9.80
CA ALA A 7 -25.95 19.22 -10.63
C ALA A 7 -27.39 19.54 -11.05
N GLY A 8 -28.20 20.12 -10.16
CA GLY A 8 -29.54 20.59 -10.46
C GLY A 8 -29.57 21.61 -11.60
N ILE A 9 -28.81 22.71 -11.48
CA ILE A 9 -28.74 23.77 -12.50
C ILE A 9 -28.21 23.21 -13.84
N TYR A 10 -27.14 22.41 -13.80
CA TYR A 10 -26.57 21.79 -15.00
C TYR A 10 -27.58 20.91 -15.75
N THR A 11 -28.37 20.11 -15.04
CA THR A 11 -29.36 19.22 -15.67
C THR A 11 -30.53 19.97 -16.28
N LEU A 12 -30.96 21.09 -15.68
CA LEU A 12 -31.99 21.98 -16.20
C LEU A 12 -31.54 22.70 -17.48
N GLN A 13 -30.29 23.17 -17.51
CA GLN A 13 -29.71 23.80 -18.72
C GLN A 13 -29.52 22.80 -19.85
N ARG A 14 -29.07 21.57 -19.56
CA ARG A 14 -28.83 20.53 -20.56
C ARG A 14 -30.11 19.95 -21.17
N HIS A 15 -31.23 20.01 -20.45
CA HIS A 15 -32.53 19.49 -20.87
C HIS A 15 -33.63 20.54 -20.72
N SER A 16 -33.41 21.73 -21.29
CA SER A 16 -34.35 22.86 -21.24
C SER A 16 -35.76 22.53 -21.76
N ASN A 17 -35.86 21.57 -22.68
CA ASN A 17 -37.12 21.15 -23.31
C ASN A 17 -37.79 19.95 -22.61
N LYS A 18 -37.28 19.47 -21.47
CA LYS A 18 -37.84 18.33 -20.74
C LYS A 18 -38.45 18.79 -19.42
N PRO A 19 -39.58 18.18 -19.00
CA PRO A 19 -40.21 18.55 -17.74
C PRO A 19 -39.32 18.13 -16.57
N SER A 20 -39.37 18.89 -15.48
CA SER A 20 -38.57 18.65 -14.26
C SER A 20 -38.70 17.21 -13.74
N ASN A 21 -39.88 16.60 -13.82
CA ASN A 21 -40.09 15.21 -13.42
C ASN A 21 -39.26 14.21 -14.25
N TRP A 22 -39.05 14.46 -15.54
CA TRP A 22 -38.20 13.62 -16.38
C TRP A 22 -36.73 13.76 -15.98
N ILE A 23 -36.29 14.99 -15.70
CA ILE A 23 -34.92 15.28 -15.23
C ILE A 23 -34.68 14.60 -13.88
N MET A 24 -35.66 14.69 -12.97
CA MET A 24 -35.63 14.02 -11.67
C MET A 24 -35.46 12.51 -11.83
N ASN A 25 -36.31 11.85 -12.62
CA ASN A 25 -36.21 10.41 -12.83
C ASN A 25 -34.93 9.96 -13.54
N LYS A 26 -34.35 10.81 -14.39
CA LYS A 26 -33.13 10.49 -15.15
C LYS A 26 -31.86 10.59 -14.32
N TYR A 27 -31.78 11.57 -13.42
CA TYR A 27 -30.55 11.86 -12.68
C TYR A 27 -30.64 11.53 -11.19
N TRP A 28 -31.84 11.28 -10.67
CA TRP A 28 -32.09 11.05 -9.26
C TRP A 28 -32.89 9.75 -9.12
N LEU A 29 -32.37 8.81 -8.33
CA LEU A 29 -32.92 7.45 -8.19
C LEU A 29 -34.19 7.39 -7.31
N ILE A 30 -35.03 8.42 -7.38
CA ILE A 30 -36.18 8.64 -6.51
C ILE A 30 -37.15 7.45 -6.58
N ASN A 31 -37.41 6.92 -7.78
CA ASN A 31 -38.32 5.79 -7.99
C ASN A 31 -37.66 4.41 -7.89
N GLN A 32 -36.34 4.34 -7.69
CA GLN A 32 -35.55 3.09 -7.65
C GLN A 32 -35.06 2.77 -6.22
N GLY A 33 -35.67 3.38 -5.20
CA GLY A 33 -35.29 3.21 -3.80
C GLY A 33 -33.94 3.84 -3.43
N GLY A 34 -33.33 4.60 -4.34
CA GLY A 34 -32.04 5.28 -4.11
C GLY A 34 -32.18 6.67 -3.47
N GLY A 35 -33.40 7.19 -3.33
CA GLY A 35 -33.68 8.52 -2.78
C GLY A 35 -33.09 9.66 -3.63
N TRP A 36 -32.77 10.78 -3.00
CA TRP A 36 -32.09 11.94 -3.60
C TRP A 36 -30.60 11.70 -3.86
N ARG A 37 -30.26 10.55 -4.44
CA ARG A 37 -28.90 10.22 -4.88
C ARG A 37 -28.76 10.50 -6.36
N PHE A 38 -27.79 11.35 -6.68
CA PHE A 38 -27.43 11.61 -8.07
C PHE A 38 -26.88 10.33 -8.69
N ALA A 39 -27.40 9.97 -9.85
CA ALA A 39 -26.95 8.82 -10.61
C ALA A 39 -26.91 9.14 -12.10
N LEU A 40 -25.91 8.56 -12.76
CA LEU A 40 -25.80 8.58 -14.20
C LEU A 40 -26.15 7.19 -14.73
N HIS A 41 -27.22 7.13 -15.51
CA HIS A 41 -27.57 5.93 -16.27
C HIS A 41 -26.68 5.86 -17.51
N THR A 42 -25.94 4.77 -17.65
CA THR A 42 -25.19 4.38 -18.85
C THR A 42 -25.77 3.06 -19.34
N ASP A 43 -25.68 2.75 -20.64
CA ASP A 43 -26.26 1.54 -21.26
C ASP A 43 -25.87 0.22 -20.55
N LYS A 44 -24.72 0.22 -19.86
CA LYS A 44 -24.17 -0.95 -19.16
C LYS A 44 -24.35 -0.93 -17.64
N SER A 45 -24.60 0.22 -17.03
CA SER A 45 -24.68 0.34 -15.56
C SER A 45 -25.19 1.69 -15.07
N VAL A 46 -25.67 1.72 -13.83
CA VAL A 46 -26.03 2.95 -13.12
C VAL A 46 -24.88 3.33 -12.19
N ARG A 47 -24.21 4.46 -12.47
CA ARG A 47 -23.16 5.01 -11.60
C ARG A 47 -23.79 5.99 -10.62
N LYS A 48 -23.75 5.66 -9.33
CA LYS A 48 -24.29 6.50 -8.26
C LYS A 48 -23.18 7.37 -7.68
N MET A 49 -23.52 8.60 -7.27
CA MET A 49 -22.63 9.41 -6.46
C MET A 49 -22.49 8.74 -5.09
N GLY A 50 -21.27 8.37 -4.73
CA GLY A 50 -21.00 7.74 -3.43
C GLY A 50 -21.20 8.72 -2.29
N HIS A 51 -21.77 8.26 -1.18
CA HIS A 51 -21.78 9.04 0.04
C HIS A 51 -20.46 8.87 0.79
N HIS A 52 -20.05 9.90 1.53
CA HIS A 52 -18.91 9.78 2.45
C HIS A 52 -19.09 8.63 3.45
N ALA A 53 -20.34 8.33 3.85
CA ALA A 53 -20.66 7.21 4.74
C ALA A 53 -20.43 5.82 4.12
N ASP A 54 -20.42 5.72 2.78
CA ASP A 54 -20.18 4.46 2.08
C ASP A 54 -18.67 4.12 2.02
N ILE A 55 -17.80 5.08 2.35
CA ILE A 55 -16.34 4.91 2.32
C ILE A 55 -15.87 4.45 3.71
N PRO A 56 -15.37 3.21 3.87
CA PRO A 56 -14.92 2.72 5.17
C PRO A 56 -13.71 3.51 5.66
N ILE A 57 -13.69 3.81 6.96
CA ILE A 57 -12.57 4.49 7.61
C ILE A 57 -11.38 3.54 7.65
N LYS A 58 -10.38 3.76 6.80
CA LYS A 58 -9.08 3.07 6.86
C LYS A 58 -8.16 3.82 7.81
N ARG A 59 -7.70 3.14 8.87
CA ARG A 59 -6.73 3.71 9.82
C ARG A 59 -5.33 3.58 9.24
N HIS A 60 -4.60 4.70 9.19
CA HIS A 60 -3.22 4.76 8.72
C HIS A 60 -2.30 5.08 9.90
N VAL A 61 -1.12 4.45 9.92
CA VAL A 61 -0.07 4.80 10.87
C VAL A 61 0.51 6.16 10.48
N LYS A 62 0.59 7.09 11.43
CA LYS A 62 1.14 8.43 11.18
C LYS A 62 2.61 8.34 10.78
N VAL A 63 3.01 9.22 9.87
CA VAL A 63 4.43 9.49 9.61
C VAL A 63 5.07 10.04 10.88
N LYS A 64 6.30 9.61 11.19
CA LYS A 64 7.03 10.09 12.37
C LYS A 64 7.44 11.54 12.15
N ALA A 65 7.10 12.42 13.09
CA ALA A 65 7.57 13.80 13.17
C ALA A 65 7.52 14.55 11.81
N ASP A 66 8.63 15.16 11.43
CA ASP A 66 8.89 15.97 10.25
C ASP A 66 9.44 15.15 9.06
N ARG A 67 9.37 13.82 9.11
CA ARG A 67 9.92 12.94 8.06
C ARG A 67 9.25 13.21 6.71
N SER A 68 10.08 13.30 5.68
CA SER A 68 9.70 13.58 4.28
C SER A 68 10.23 12.49 3.36
N PRO A 69 9.52 12.05 2.30
CA PRO A 69 10.04 11.08 1.34
C PRO A 69 11.40 11.45 0.71
N TYR A 70 11.80 12.72 0.87
CA TYR A 70 13.01 13.31 0.32
C TYR A 70 14.07 13.61 1.39
N ASP A 71 13.89 13.16 2.64
CA ASP A 71 14.83 13.38 3.74
C ASP A 71 16.07 12.46 3.72
N GLY A 72 16.18 11.60 2.73
CA GLY A 72 17.28 10.65 2.59
C GLY A 72 17.20 9.43 3.51
N ASP A 73 16.20 9.33 4.40
CA ASP A 73 15.98 8.15 5.26
C ASP A 73 15.28 7.03 4.49
N TRP A 74 15.99 6.51 3.50
CA TRP A 74 15.51 5.45 2.64
C TRP A 74 15.12 4.19 3.45
N VAL A 75 15.79 3.89 4.57
CA VAL A 75 15.45 2.73 5.42
C VAL A 75 14.04 2.89 5.99
N TYR A 76 13.71 4.05 6.54
CA TYR A 76 12.38 4.35 7.03
C TYR A 76 11.34 4.27 5.91
N TRP A 77 11.59 4.89 4.76
CA TRP A 77 10.64 4.91 3.65
C TRP A 77 10.46 3.54 2.99
N SER A 78 11.53 2.76 2.84
CA SER A 78 11.50 1.39 2.33
C SER A 78 10.78 0.44 3.26
N SER A 79 10.99 0.53 4.58
CA SER A 79 10.27 -0.29 5.57
C SER A 79 8.76 -0.03 5.55
N ARG A 80 8.33 1.18 5.16
CA ARG A 80 6.91 1.54 5.08
C ARG A 80 6.28 1.24 3.73
N MET A 81 6.97 1.59 2.63
CA MET A 81 6.41 1.49 1.28
C MET A 81 6.73 0.14 0.62
N GLY A 82 7.87 -0.46 0.92
CA GLY A 82 8.38 -1.67 0.27
C GLY A 82 9.05 -1.39 -1.08
N LYS A 83 9.33 -0.13 -1.37
CA LYS A 83 10.02 0.35 -2.58
C LYS A 83 10.72 1.68 -2.28
N HIS A 84 11.88 1.90 -2.89
CA HIS A 84 12.57 3.18 -2.84
C HIS A 84 13.57 3.28 -4.00
N PRO A 85 13.74 4.44 -4.67
CA PRO A 85 14.57 4.56 -5.87
C PRO A 85 16.07 4.26 -5.66
N GLN A 86 16.58 4.52 -4.46
CA GLN A 86 18.02 4.39 -4.15
C GLN A 86 18.46 2.96 -3.81
N ILE A 87 17.52 2.00 -3.75
CA ILE A 87 17.84 0.61 -3.39
C ILE A 87 17.12 -0.38 -4.29
N SER A 88 17.62 -1.61 -4.31
CA SER A 88 16.97 -2.68 -5.07
C SER A 88 15.57 -2.99 -4.52
N GLN A 89 14.66 -3.37 -5.41
CA GLN A 89 13.32 -3.80 -5.03
C GLN A 89 13.34 -5.01 -4.08
N ARG A 90 14.35 -5.88 -4.20
CA ARG A 90 14.56 -7.03 -3.30
C ARG A 90 14.80 -6.57 -1.86
N VAL A 91 15.74 -5.64 -1.64
CA VAL A 91 16.04 -5.10 -0.30
C VAL A 91 14.83 -4.34 0.26
N ALA A 92 14.15 -3.53 -0.56
CA ALA A 92 12.99 -2.76 -0.11
C ALA A 92 11.83 -3.67 0.36
N GLN A 93 11.56 -4.77 -0.36
CA GLN A 93 10.56 -5.75 0.04
C GLN A 93 10.93 -6.47 1.34
N LEU A 94 12.20 -6.87 1.50
CA LEU A 94 12.69 -7.51 2.72
C LEU A 94 12.59 -6.57 3.92
N LEU A 95 12.99 -5.30 3.79
CA LEU A 95 12.83 -4.28 4.83
C LEU A 95 11.37 -4.16 5.27
N LYS A 96 10.44 -4.09 4.33
CA LYS A 96 9.00 -4.01 4.66
C LYS A 96 8.50 -5.27 5.36
N ARG A 97 8.86 -6.46 4.86
CA ARG A 97 8.44 -7.73 5.44
C ARG A 97 9.00 -7.95 6.85
N GLN A 98 10.21 -7.46 7.10
CA GLN A 98 10.88 -7.55 8.39
C GLN A 98 10.63 -6.34 9.30
N GLU A 99 9.73 -5.44 8.91
CA GLU A 99 9.40 -4.22 9.66
C GLU A 99 10.64 -3.36 10.00
N GLY A 100 11.65 -3.38 9.12
CA GLY A 100 12.93 -2.69 9.30
C GLY A 100 13.83 -3.31 10.37
N GLN A 101 13.55 -4.52 10.85
CA GLN A 101 14.34 -5.21 11.87
C GLN A 101 15.20 -6.34 11.28
N CYS A 102 16.40 -6.51 11.84
CA CYS A 102 17.26 -7.65 11.54
C CYS A 102 16.71 -8.92 12.24
N PRO A 103 16.41 -10.02 11.52
CA PRO A 103 15.87 -11.23 12.13
C PRO A 103 16.84 -11.91 13.11
N HIS A 104 18.15 -11.68 12.98
CA HIS A 104 19.18 -12.27 13.83
C HIS A 104 19.33 -11.54 15.17
N CYS A 105 19.57 -10.22 15.17
CA CYS A 105 19.77 -9.45 16.42
C CYS A 105 18.53 -8.70 16.93
N LYS A 106 17.43 -8.67 16.15
CA LYS A 106 16.18 -7.94 16.45
C LYS A 106 16.31 -6.42 16.56
N LEU A 107 17.47 -5.85 16.21
CA LEU A 107 17.65 -4.41 16.13
C LEU A 107 17.18 -3.86 14.78
N PHE A 108 16.78 -2.59 14.78
CA PHE A 108 16.40 -1.87 13.56
C PHE A 108 17.62 -1.50 12.73
N PHE A 109 17.46 -1.60 11.40
CA PHE A 109 18.45 -1.11 10.44
C PHE A 109 18.53 0.42 10.45
N LYS A 110 19.73 0.92 10.17
CA LYS A 110 20.01 2.34 9.92
C LYS A 110 20.59 2.53 8.52
N GLY A 111 20.37 3.71 7.94
CA GLY A 111 20.79 4.00 6.55
C GLY A 111 22.29 3.96 6.29
N GLU A 112 23.11 4.07 7.33
CA GLU A 112 24.58 4.04 7.26
C GLU A 112 25.16 2.61 7.43
N GLU A 113 24.33 1.65 7.84
CA GLU A 113 24.77 0.29 8.11
C GLU A 113 24.81 -0.54 6.84
N ILE A 114 25.81 -1.44 6.74
CA ILE A 114 25.90 -2.39 5.65
C ILE A 114 24.91 -3.53 5.90
N MET A 115 23.99 -3.70 4.96
CA MET A 115 22.97 -4.74 4.96
C MET A 115 23.19 -5.72 3.82
N GLU A 116 23.04 -7.01 4.13
CA GLU A 116 23.27 -8.09 3.19
C GLU A 116 22.04 -9.00 3.13
N VAL A 117 21.74 -9.50 1.93
CA VAL A 117 20.67 -10.47 1.71
C VAL A 117 21.24 -11.87 1.90
N ASP A 118 20.62 -12.63 2.79
CA ASP A 118 21.00 -13.98 3.18
C ASP A 118 19.85 -14.95 2.97
N HIS A 119 20.17 -16.24 2.81
CA HIS A 119 19.19 -17.32 2.79
C HIS A 119 18.99 -17.91 4.19
N ILE A 120 17.76 -17.94 4.69
CA ILE A 120 17.40 -18.53 5.99
C ILE A 120 17.91 -19.97 6.06
N THR A 121 17.52 -20.79 5.09
CA THR A 121 18.14 -22.08 4.81
C THR A 121 19.22 -21.87 3.73
N PRO A 122 20.51 -22.13 4.02
CA PRO A 122 21.57 -21.97 3.03
C PRO A 122 21.33 -22.78 1.75
N ARG A 123 21.76 -22.26 0.60
CA ARG A 123 21.67 -22.97 -0.69
C ARG A 123 22.38 -24.32 -0.67
N SER A 124 23.49 -24.44 0.04
CA SER A 124 24.23 -25.70 0.23
C SER A 124 23.42 -26.78 0.94
N ARG A 125 22.34 -26.41 1.62
CA ARG A 125 21.40 -27.33 2.30
C ARG A 125 20.03 -27.38 1.62
N GLY A 126 19.97 -27.07 0.33
CA GLY A 126 18.73 -27.12 -0.47
C GLY A 126 17.81 -25.91 -0.31
N GLY A 127 18.27 -24.83 0.32
CA GLY A 127 17.51 -23.58 0.37
C GLY A 127 17.34 -22.92 -0.99
N LYS A 128 16.11 -22.47 -1.30
CA LYS A 128 15.76 -21.85 -2.58
C LYS A 128 15.95 -20.33 -2.57
N ASP A 129 16.09 -19.71 -3.75
CA ASP A 129 16.15 -18.25 -3.93
C ASP A 129 14.75 -17.60 -4.00
N GLU A 130 13.88 -17.94 -3.06
CA GLU A 130 12.51 -17.45 -2.98
C GLU A 130 12.39 -16.46 -1.82
N TYR A 131 11.51 -15.45 -1.93
CA TYR A 131 11.40 -14.40 -0.90
C TYR A 131 11.14 -15.01 0.48
N GLU A 132 10.38 -16.09 0.56
CA GLU A 132 10.07 -16.87 1.76
C GLU A 132 11.34 -17.32 2.50
N ASN A 133 12.40 -17.64 1.77
CA ASN A 133 13.70 -18.09 2.28
C ASN A 133 14.77 -16.97 2.31
N LEU A 134 14.44 -15.75 1.88
CA LEU A 134 15.37 -14.61 1.93
C LEU A 134 15.14 -13.78 3.19
N GLN A 135 16.23 -13.30 3.77
CA GLN A 135 16.25 -12.34 4.86
C GLN A 135 17.33 -11.28 4.65
N LEU A 136 17.09 -10.07 5.12
CA LEU A 136 18.07 -9.01 5.20
C LEU A 136 18.70 -9.02 6.60
N LEU A 137 20.02 -8.97 6.67
CA LEU A 137 20.81 -8.99 7.90
C LEU A 137 21.81 -7.83 7.93
N HIS A 138 22.20 -7.39 9.13
CA HIS A 138 23.42 -6.58 9.27
C HIS A 138 24.63 -7.44 8.86
N ARG A 139 25.66 -6.83 8.29
CA ARG A 139 26.89 -7.54 7.91
C ARG A 139 27.45 -8.44 9.03
N HIS A 140 27.62 -7.91 10.24
CA HIS A 140 28.12 -8.71 11.38
C HIS A 140 27.17 -9.86 11.79
N CYS A 141 25.86 -9.67 11.62
CA CYS A 141 24.86 -10.72 11.87
C CYS A 141 24.95 -11.82 10.82
N HIS A 142 25.17 -11.44 9.55
CA HIS A 142 25.38 -12.38 8.47
C HIS A 142 26.64 -13.22 8.71
N ASP A 143 27.78 -12.60 9.04
CA ASP A 143 29.03 -13.31 9.38
C ASP A 143 28.82 -14.33 10.51
N THR A 144 28.11 -13.90 11.57
CA THR A 144 27.79 -14.77 12.73
C THR A 144 26.91 -15.95 12.32
N LYS A 145 25.86 -15.70 11.54
CA LYS A 145 24.98 -16.76 11.03
C LYS A 145 25.75 -17.73 10.15
N THR A 146 26.56 -17.24 9.21
CA THR A 146 27.35 -18.10 8.31
C THR A 146 28.29 -19.02 9.11
N ALA A 147 28.94 -18.50 10.15
CA ALA A 147 29.78 -19.33 11.02
C ALA A 147 28.97 -20.41 11.77
N GLN A 148 27.75 -20.10 12.20
CA GLN A 148 26.85 -21.09 12.83
C GLN A 148 26.38 -22.15 11.83
N ASP A 149 26.02 -21.73 10.61
CA ASP A 149 25.61 -22.63 9.52
C ASP A 149 26.74 -23.59 9.12
N GLN A 150 27.99 -23.12 9.09
CA GLN A 150 29.13 -24.00 8.83
C GLN A 150 29.34 -25.04 9.95
N LYS A 151 29.22 -24.62 11.21
CA LYS A 151 29.35 -25.54 12.36
C LYS A 151 28.26 -26.62 12.33
N ALA A 152 27.00 -26.22 12.14
CA ALA A 152 25.90 -27.17 12.08
C ALA A 152 26.00 -28.13 10.87
N GLY A 153 26.73 -27.76 9.82
CA GLY A 153 26.88 -28.57 8.60
C GLY A 153 27.98 -29.63 8.73
N ARG A 154 28.86 -29.48 9.73
CA ARG A 154 29.97 -30.38 9.98
C ARG A 154 29.58 -31.61 10.82
N TYR A 155 28.38 -31.60 11.39
CA TYR A 155 27.82 -32.68 12.21
C TYR A 155 26.73 -33.50 11.47
N VAL A 156 26.55 -33.28 10.17
CA VAL A 156 25.58 -33.98 9.32
C VAL A 156 26.31 -34.84 8.29
#